data_AF-A0A0D2M6E8-F1
#
_entry.id   AF-A0A0D2M6E8-F1
#
_cell.length_a   1.000
_cell.length_b   1.000
_cell.length_c   1.000
_cell.angle_alpha   90.00
_cell.angle_beta   90.00
_cell.angle_gamma   90.00
#
_symmetry.space_group_name_H-M   'P 1'
#
loop_
_entity.id
_entity.type
_entity.pdbx_description
1 polymer ?
#
loop_
_entity_poly.entity_id
_entity_poly.type
_entity_poly.pdbx_seq_one_letter_code
_entity_poly.pdbx_strand_id
1 'polypeptide(L)' 'MCYREVRCARHACGHEHPQSDKKIDCGSPACRYSQAHSPACSPKTCPQTCKQWLKPARNVVVSNSPARCGHCCSK' A
#
# COMPACT_ATOMS: atom_id res chain seq x y z
N MET A 1 -1.65 -12.13 0.09
CA MET A 1 -0.46 -11.27 -0.06
C MET A 1 -0.82 -9.88 0.42
N CYS A 2 -0.03 -9.35 1.34
CA CYS A 2 -0.15 -7.99 1.86
C CYS A 2 0.03 -6.96 0.72
N TYR A 3 -0.43 -5.74 0.93
CA TYR A 3 -0.27 -4.64 -0.04
C TYR A 3 -0.08 -3.32 0.68
N ARG A 4 0.38 -2.28 -0.04
CA ARG A 4 0.40 -0.91 0.47
C ARG A 4 -0.87 -0.19 0.04
N GLU A 5 -1.61 0.34 0.99
CA GLU A 5 -2.69 1.29 0.74
C GLU A 5 -2.10 2.69 0.81
N VAL A 6 -2.14 3.42 -0.31
CA VAL A 6 -1.72 4.81 -0.39
C VAL A 6 -2.96 5.67 -0.28
N ARG A 7 -3.03 6.46 0.79
CA ARG A 7 -4.12 7.38 1.04
C ARG A 7 -3.84 8.68 0.28
N CYS A 8 -4.75 9.05 -0.59
CA CYS A 8 -4.62 10.23 -1.44
C CYS A 8 -5.66 11.29 -1.07
N ALA A 9 -5.28 12.55 -1.23
CA ALA A 9 -6.21 13.66 -1.32
C ALA A 9 -6.51 13.93 -2.80
N ARG A 10 -7.79 14.03 -3.19
CA ARG A 10 -8.17 14.42 -4.55
C ARG A 10 -8.45 15.92 -4.61
N HIS A 11 -7.73 16.63 -5.46
CA HIS A 11 -7.88 18.07 -5.67
C HIS A 11 -9.01 18.41 -6.65
N ALA A 12 -9.46 19.66 -6.66
CA ALA A 12 -10.49 20.14 -7.58
C ALA A 12 -10.11 19.99 -9.07
N CYS A 13 -8.82 19.94 -9.38
CA CYS A 13 -8.31 19.66 -10.73
C CYS A 13 -8.33 18.17 -11.12
N GLY A 14 -8.89 17.30 -10.27
CA GLY A 14 -8.99 15.85 -10.51
C GLY A 14 -7.74 15.05 -10.14
N HIS A 15 -6.60 15.72 -9.91
CA HIS A 15 -5.36 15.06 -9.51
C HIS A 15 -5.41 14.53 -8.08
N GLU A 16 -4.82 13.35 -7.89
CA GLU A 16 -4.65 12.70 -6.60
C GLU A 16 -3.22 12.93 -6.10
N HIS A 17 -3.09 13.37 -4.85
CA HIS A 17 -1.81 13.56 -4.21
C HIS A 17 -1.67 12.61 -3.02
N PRO A 18 -0.63 11.76 -2.96
CA PRO A 18 -0.38 10.91 -1.81
C PRO A 18 -0.23 11.74 -0.53
N GLN A 19 -0.87 11.31 0.56
CA GLN A 19 -0.81 11.95 1.88
C GLN A 19 -0.09 11.06 2.88
N SER A 20 -0.40 9.75 2.85
CA SER A 20 0.22 8.75 3.72
C SER A 20 0.07 7.38 3.08
N ASP A 21 0.82 6.40 3.59
CA ASP A 21 0.59 5.01 3.23
C ASP A 21 0.63 4.09 4.44
N LYS A 22 -0.04 2.95 4.32
CA LYS A 22 0.04 1.87 5.31
C LYS A 22 0.09 0.51 4.65
N LYS A 23 0.79 -0.44 5.30
CA LYS A 23 0.74 -1.85 4.92
C LYS A 23 -0.58 -2.45 5.39
N ILE A 24 -1.33 -3.04 4.46
CA ILE A 24 -2.50 -3.85 4.77
C ILE A 24 -2.05 -5.31 4.88
N ASP A 25 -2.22 -5.85 6.08
CA ASP A 25 -1.96 -7.25 6.37
C ASP A 25 -2.97 -8.15 5.63
N CYS A 26 -2.52 -9.31 5.16
CA CYS A 26 -3.39 -10.25 4.45
C CYS A 26 -3.79 -11.49 5.27
N GLY A 27 -3.36 -11.59 6.54
CA GLY A 27 -3.68 -12.68 7.46
C GLY A 27 -3.14 -14.05 7.05
N SER A 28 -2.20 -14.13 6.10
CA SER A 28 -1.78 -15.41 5.53
C SER A 28 -0.49 -15.91 6.16
N PRO A 29 -0.45 -17.15 6.70
CA PRO A 29 0.78 -17.71 7.28
C PRO A 29 1.85 -18.02 6.24
N ALA A 30 1.46 -18.16 4.97
CA ALA A 30 2.34 -18.36 3.82
C ALA A 30 2.72 -17.05 3.13
N CYS A 31 2.54 -15.90 3.78
CA CYS A 31 2.98 -14.61 3.25
C CYS A 31 4.07 -14.02 4.15
N ARG A 32 5.28 -13.85 3.58
CA ARG A 32 6.45 -13.36 4.33
C ARG A 32 6.22 -12.05 5.09
N TYR A 33 5.36 -11.19 4.53
CA TYR A 33 5.08 -9.85 5.06
C TYR A 33 3.89 -9.79 6.02
N SER A 34 3.19 -10.92 6.23
CA SER A 34 2.01 -10.94 7.06
C SER A 34 2.38 -11.09 8.54
N GLN A 35 1.59 -10.48 9.42
CA GLN A 35 1.71 -10.69 10.87
C GLN A 35 1.37 -12.14 11.26
N ALA A 36 0.58 -12.84 10.45
CA ALA A 36 0.29 -14.26 10.64
C ALA A 36 1.43 -15.19 10.17
N HIS A 37 2.52 -14.66 9.59
CA HIS A 37 3.62 -15.49 9.13
C HIS A 37 4.26 -16.24 10.30
N SER A 38 4.37 -17.56 10.18
CA SER A 38 4.91 -18.40 11.25
C SER A 38 6.35 -17.98 11.60
N PRO A 39 6.66 -17.67 12.87
CA PRO A 39 8.02 -17.40 13.29
C PRO A 39 8.93 -18.63 13.19
N ALA A 40 8.36 -19.83 13.13
CA ALA A 40 9.08 -21.08 12.89
C ALA A 40 9.38 -21.33 11.40
N CYS A 41 9.00 -20.42 10.49
CA CYS A 41 9.30 -20.58 9.07
C CYS A 41 10.82 -20.56 8.84
N SER A 42 11.35 -21.65 8.27
CA SER A 42 12.78 -21.73 7.97
C SER A 42 13.18 -20.71 6.89
N PRO A 43 14.23 -19.90 7.12
CA PRO A 43 14.74 -18.97 6.12
C PRO A 43 15.17 -19.65 4.82
N LYS A 44 15.57 -20.93 4.89
CA LYS A 44 16.00 -21.72 3.72
C LYS A 44 14.83 -22.06 2.80
N THR A 45 13.66 -22.39 3.36
CA THR A 45 12.49 -22.83 2.60
C THR A 45 11.50 -21.70 2.31
N CYS A 46 11.52 -20.62 3.09
CA CYS A 46 10.60 -19.48 2.95
C CYS A 46 10.54 -18.92 1.52
N PRO A 47 11.67 -18.71 0.79
CA PRO A 47 11.64 -18.21 -0.59
C PRO A 47 10.85 -19.10 -1.56
N GLN A 48 10.78 -20.40 -1.28
CA GLN A 48 10.13 -21.40 -2.14
C GLN A 48 8.66 -21.63 -1.75
N THR A 49 8.34 -21.53 -0.45
CA THR A 49 7.02 -21.91 0.07
C THR A 49 6.11 -20.73 0.36
N CYS A 50 6.69 -19.55 0.62
CA CYS A 50 5.94 -18.36 1.00
C CYS A 50 5.94 -17.33 -0.11
N LYS A 51 4.87 -16.54 -0.18
CA LYS A 51 4.80 -15.39 -1.08
C LYS A 51 5.84 -14.35 -0.66
N GLN A 52 6.78 -14.08 -1.57
CA GLN A 52 7.93 -13.21 -1.36
C GLN A 52 7.70 -11.74 -1.73
N TRP A 53 6.48 -11.37 -2.13
CA TRP A 53 6.17 -10.04 -2.63
C TRP A 53 4.91 -9.46 -1.99
N LEU A 54 4.79 -8.14 -2.06
CA LEU A 54 3.52 -7.45 -1.84
C LEU A 54 2.72 -7.46 -3.14
N LYS A 55 1.39 -7.33 -3.07
CA LYS A 55 0.59 -6.97 -4.25
C LYS A 55 0.89 -5.52 -4.64
N PRO A 56 0.51 -5.10 -5.87
CA PRO A 56 0.55 -3.69 -6.26
C PRO A 56 -0.11 -2.79 -5.22
N ALA A 57 0.45 -1.59 -5.06
CA ALA A 57 -0.13 -0.58 -4.19
C ALA A 57 -1.54 -0.21 -4.66
N ARG A 58 -2.41 0.12 -3.71
CA ARG A 58 -3.78 0.55 -3.98
C ARG A 58 -3.93 1.98 -3.51
N ASN A 59 -4.27 2.87 -4.45
CA ASN A 59 -4.59 4.24 -4.13
C ASN A 59 -6.05 4.32 -3.66
N VAL A 60 -6.27 5.00 -2.54
CA VAL A 60 -7.59 5.23 -1.97
C VAL A 60 -7.72 6.72 -1.67
N VAL A 61 -8.72 7.36 -2.25
CA VAL A 61 -9.03 8.75 -1.93
C VAL A 61 -9.69 8.79 -0.55
N VAL A 62 -9.05 9.47 0.40
CA VAL A 62 -9.55 9.62 1.77
C VAL A 62 -10.03 11.02 2.09
N SER A 63 -9.70 11.99 1.25
CA SER A 63 -10.14 13.37 1.39
C SER A 63 -10.21 14.06 0.03
N ASN A 64 -11.06 15.10 -0.05
CA ASN A 64 -11.17 15.97 -1.20
C ASN A 64 -10.71 17.37 -0.80
N SER A 65 -9.88 18.00 -1.63
CA SER A 65 -9.43 19.37 -1.47
C SER A 65 -10.11 20.27 -2.50
N PRO A 66 -10.73 21.39 -2.10
CA PRO A 66 -11.29 22.37 -3.04
C PRO A 66 -10.20 23.15 -3.78
N ALA A 67 -8.95 23.12 -3.28
CA ALA A 67 -7.83 23.75 -3.95
C ALA A 67 -7.34 22.89 -5.13
N ARG A 68 -6.84 23.55 -6.17
CA ARG A 68 -6.06 22.88 -7.23
C ARG A 68 -4.75 22.35 -6.63
N CYS A 69 -4.19 21.32 -7.24
CA CYS A 69 -2.90 20.81 -6.80
C CYS A 69 -1.78 21.82 -7.12
N GLY A 70 -0.63 21.74 -6.42
CA GLY A 70 0.48 22.66 -6.61
C GLY A 70 0.92 22.80 -8.07
N HIS A 71 0.97 21.68 -8.80
CA HIS A 71 1.33 21.67 -10.22
C HIS A 71 0.32 22.41 -11.13
N CYS A 72 -0.96 22.45 -10.75
CA CYS A 72 -2.00 23.18 -11.48
C CYS A 72 -2.17 24.63 -11.03
N CYS A 73 -1.65 24.99 -9.85
CA CYS A 73 -1.60 26.36 -9.35
C CYS A 73 -0.39 27.14 -9.89
N SER A 74 0.70 26.46 -10.25
CA SER A 74 1.90 27.08 -10.82
C SER A 74 1.83 27.34 -12.33
N LYS A 75 0.64 27.22 -12.94
CA LYS A 75 0.36 27.57 -14.35
C LYS A 75 -0.66 28.69 -14.39
#